data_AF-A0A840Z3I3-F1
#
_entry.id   AF-A0A840Z3I3-F1
#
_cell.length_a   1.000
_cell.length_b   1.000
_cell.length_c   1.000
_cell.angle_alpha   90.00
_cell.angle_beta   90.00
_cell.angle_gamma   90.00
#
_symmetry.space_group_name_H-M   'P 1'
#
loop_
_entity.id
_entity.type
_entity.pdbx_description
1 polymer ?
#
loop_
_entity_poly.entity_id
_entity_poly.type
_entity_poly.pdbx_seq_one_letter_code
_entity_poly.pdbx_strand_id
1 'polypeptide(L)'
;MTANETLLWTQGSVAGVNVQNQNDIYKEGVLKPVPSPILLRRFTGADGWHETCAGILGLTKMDWNNNTLYKKLPVTLVYSARFASIIQQNPSIVDRVYDFRNFM
;
A
#
# COMPACT_ATOMS: atom_id res chain seq x y z
N MET A 1 -5.17 -3.09 -22.16
CA MET A 1 -5.31 -3.84 -20.89
C MET A 1 -5.91 -5.18 -21.23
N THR A 2 -5.33 -6.27 -20.74
CA THR A 2 -5.91 -7.61 -20.90
C THR A 2 -7.04 -7.84 -19.88
N ALA A 3 -7.85 -8.89 -20.03
CA ALA A 3 -8.87 -9.25 -19.04
C ALA A 3 -8.28 -9.50 -17.62
N ASN A 4 -6.99 -9.81 -17.56
CA ASN A 4 -6.23 -10.08 -16.34
C ASN A 4 -5.57 -8.84 -15.75
N GLU A 5 -5.90 -7.65 -16.23
CA GLU A 5 -5.33 -6.39 -15.75
C GLU A 5 -6.42 -5.39 -15.37
N THR A 6 -6.18 -4.65 -14.28
CA THR A 6 -7.03 -3.54 -13.88
C THR A 6 -6.20 -2.41 -13.28
N LEU A 7 -6.71 -1.18 -13.37
CA LEU A 7 -6.12 -0.02 -12.69
C LEU A 7 -6.87 0.23 -11.39
N LEU A 8 -6.12 0.40 -10.30
CA LEU A 8 -6.69 0.68 -8.99
C LEU A 8 -6.14 2.01 -8.46
N TRP A 9 -7.03 2.95 -8.15
CA TRP A 9 -6.69 4.15 -7.39
C TRP A 9 -6.75 3.83 -5.91
N THR A 10 -5.58 3.80 -5.28
CA THR A 10 -5.43 3.53 -3.84
C THR A 10 -5.26 4.80 -3.00
N GLN A 11 -5.12 5.95 -3.65
CA GLN A 11 -4.99 7.28 -3.06
C GLN A 11 -6.13 8.15 -3.55
N GLY A 12 -6.65 9.03 -2.69
CA GLY A 12 -7.72 9.95 -3.05
C GLY A 12 -8.36 10.61 -1.84
N SER A 13 -9.47 11.30 -2.10
CA SER A 13 -10.27 11.96 -1.07
C SER A 13 -10.87 10.95 -0.10
N VAL A 14 -10.81 11.26 1.20
CA VAL A 14 -11.38 10.44 2.27
C VAL A 14 -12.40 11.29 3.03
N ALA A 15 -13.64 10.83 3.04
CA ALA A 15 -14.73 11.46 3.77
C ALA A 15 -14.72 11.08 5.26
N GLY A 16 -15.28 11.95 6.10
CA GLY A 16 -15.57 11.64 7.51
C GLY A 16 -14.36 11.54 8.45
N VAL A 17 -13.16 11.87 7.99
CA VAL A 17 -11.93 11.87 8.81
C VAL A 17 -11.55 13.26 9.33
N ASN A 18 -12.19 14.31 8.80
CA ASN A 18 -11.92 15.68 9.20
C ASN A 18 -12.80 16.06 10.42
N VAL A 19 -12.15 16.30 11.55
CA VAL A 19 -12.84 16.66 12.80
C VAL A 19 -13.17 18.15 12.90
N GLN A 20 -12.54 19.00 12.06
CA GLN A 20 -12.70 20.45 12.13
C GLN A 20 -13.82 20.96 11.22
N ASN A 21 -14.06 20.29 10.09
CA ASN A 21 -15.12 20.62 9.14
C ASN A 21 -15.53 19.37 8.35
N GLN A 22 -16.67 19.43 7.64
CA GLN A 22 -17.22 18.29 6.89
C GLN A 22 -16.52 18.04 5.53
N ASN A 23 -15.42 18.72 5.23
CA ASN A 23 -14.74 18.53 3.95
C ASN A 23 -13.89 17.27 3.96
N ASP A 24 -13.91 16.56 2.84
CA ASP A 24 -13.06 15.40 2.61
C ASP A 24 -11.57 15.79 2.63
N ILE A 25 -10.72 14.85 3.07
CA ILE A 25 -9.27 15.04 3.12
C ILE A 25 -8.61 14.21 2.03
N TYR A 26 -7.84 14.87 1.16
CA TYR A 26 -6.90 14.19 0.28
C TYR A 26 -5.46 14.46 0.73
N LYS A 27 -4.84 13.45 1.36
CA LYS A 27 -3.54 13.57 2.03
C LYS A 27 -2.42 14.06 1.11
N GLU A 28 -2.38 13.58 -0.13
CA GLU A 28 -1.37 13.96 -1.12
C GLU A 28 -1.79 15.17 -1.97
N GLY A 29 -2.99 15.73 -1.78
CA GLY A 29 -3.60 16.69 -2.70
C GLY A 29 -2.79 17.96 -2.93
N VAL A 30 -2.05 18.42 -1.92
CA VAL A 30 -1.22 19.64 -2.02
C VAL A 30 -0.05 19.46 -2.99
N LEU A 31 0.65 18.32 -2.93
CA LEU A 31 1.85 18.06 -3.75
C LEU A 31 1.54 17.24 -5.01
N LYS A 32 0.44 16.49 -4.99
CA LYS A 32 0.02 15.59 -6.06
C LYS A 32 -1.51 15.57 -6.19
N PRO A 33 -2.10 16.63 -6.77
CA PRO A 33 -3.55 16.77 -6.88
C PRO A 33 -4.20 15.70 -7.76
N VAL A 34 -3.46 15.11 -8.71
CA VAL A 34 -3.95 14.01 -9.55
C VAL A 34 -3.35 12.69 -9.08
N PRO A 35 -4.15 11.77 -8.50
CA PRO A 35 -3.65 10.48 -8.06
C PRO A 35 -3.29 9.59 -9.26
N SER A 36 -2.21 8.81 -9.12
CA SER A 36 -1.81 7.85 -10.15
C SER A 36 -2.22 6.44 -9.72
N PRO A 37 -2.92 5.68 -10.57
CA PRO A 37 -3.33 4.33 -10.22
C PRO A 37 -2.12 3.39 -10.12
N ILE A 38 -2.35 2.23 -9.51
CA ILE A 38 -1.48 1.06 -9.63
C ILE A 38 -2.08 0.10 -10.65
N LEU A 39 -1.23 -0.54 -11.46
CA LEU A 39 -1.63 -1.63 -12.34
C LEU A 39 -1.63 -2.93 -11.53
N LEU A 40 -2.78 -3.57 -11.47
CA LEU A 40 -2.91 -4.92 -10.95
C LEU A 40 -2.90 -5.89 -12.13
N ARG A 41 -2.11 -6.95 -12.00
CA ARG A 41 -2.09 -8.06 -12.95
C ARG A 41 -2.36 -9.35 -12.20
N ARG A 42 -3.36 -10.09 -12.68
CA ARG A 42 -3.69 -11.42 -12.19
C ARG A 42 -2.96 -12.46 -13.03
N PHE A 43 -2.16 -13.30 -12.38
CA PHE A 43 -1.49 -14.42 -13.05
C PHE A 43 -2.32 -15.70 -13.00
N THR A 44 -3.11 -15.88 -11.94
CA THR A 44 -4.00 -17.04 -11.72
C THR A 44 -5.27 -16.63 -10.98
N GLY A 45 -6.33 -17.45 -11.05
CA GLY A 45 -7.64 -17.19 -10.42
C GLY A 45 -8.69 -16.63 -11.38
N ALA A 46 -9.97 -16.90 -11.10
CA ALA A 46 -11.09 -16.59 -12.00
C ALA A 46 -12.10 -15.59 -11.43
N ASP A 47 -11.94 -15.14 -10.18
CA ASP A 47 -12.92 -14.27 -9.51
C ASP A 47 -13.01 -12.86 -10.09
N GLY A 48 -14.06 -12.13 -9.74
CA GLY A 48 -14.21 -10.71 -10.09
C GLY A 48 -13.10 -9.84 -9.48
N TRP A 49 -12.91 -8.64 -10.03
CA TRP A 49 -11.92 -7.68 -9.53
C TRP A 49 -12.33 -7.01 -8.21
N HIS A 50 -13.62 -7.00 -7.88
CA HIS A 50 -14.14 -6.25 -6.72
C HIS A 50 -13.46 -6.65 -5.41
N GLU A 51 -13.51 -7.93 -5.05
CA GLU A 51 -12.91 -8.45 -3.81
C GLU A 51 -11.39 -8.26 -3.77
N THR A 52 -10.72 -8.51 -4.91
CA THR A 52 -9.26 -8.32 -5.02
C THR A 52 -8.88 -6.85 -4.79
N CYS A 53 -9.59 -5.92 -5.43
CA CYS A 53 -9.34 -4.48 -5.30
C CYS A 53 -9.69 -3.98 -3.90
N ALA A 54 -10.79 -4.45 -3.31
CA ALA A 54 -11.20 -4.10 -1.95
C ALA A 54 -10.16 -4.58 -0.92
N GLY A 55 -9.67 -5.82 -1.06
CA GLY A 55 -8.60 -6.35 -0.22
C GLY A 55 -7.31 -5.55 -0.33
N ILE A 56 -6.86 -5.22 -1.55
CA ILE A 56 -5.66 -4.40 -1.77
C ILE A 56 -5.84 -2.99 -1.17
N LEU A 57 -7.01 -2.38 -1.35
CA LEU A 57 -7.34 -1.06 -0.77
C LEU A 57 -7.45 -1.08 0.76
N GLY A 58 -7.83 -2.22 1.34
CA GLY A 58 -7.76 -2.45 2.79
C GLY A 58 -6.30 -2.49 3.24
N LEU A 59 -5.47 -3.31 2.58
CA LEU A 59 -4.06 -3.47 2.89
C LEU A 59 -3.24 -2.18 2.75
N THR A 60 -3.66 -1.20 1.96
CA THR A 60 -2.99 0.12 1.89
C THR A 60 -3.18 0.98 3.15
N LYS A 61 -4.13 0.61 4.02
CA LYS A 61 -4.40 1.29 5.30
C LYS A 61 -3.80 0.59 6.51
N MET A 62 -3.17 -0.57 6.30
CA MET A 62 -2.67 -1.45 7.37
C MET A 62 -1.20 -1.22 7.68
N ASP A 63 -0.70 0.02 7.57
CA ASP A 63 0.67 0.36 7.95
C ASP A 63 0.71 0.88 9.40
N TRP A 64 1.12 0.02 10.33
CA TRP A 64 1.22 0.37 11.76
C TRP A 64 2.47 1.17 12.13
N ASN A 65 3.38 1.37 11.18
CA ASN A 65 4.59 2.18 11.38
C ASN A 65 4.36 3.66 11.06
N ASN A 66 3.14 4.07 10.70
CA ASN A 66 2.85 5.45 10.36
C ASN A 66 1.39 5.86 10.68
N ASN A 67 1.21 7.10 11.13
CA ASN A 67 -0.11 7.68 11.43
C ASN A 67 -0.77 8.37 10.22
N THR A 68 -0.47 7.94 9.00
CA THR A 68 -1.09 8.51 7.79
C THR A 68 -2.34 7.73 7.39
N LEU A 69 -3.34 8.42 6.83
CA LEU A 69 -4.63 7.85 6.42
C LEU A 69 -4.54 6.58 5.55
N TYR A 70 -3.60 6.54 4.60
CA TYR A 70 -3.36 5.41 3.70
C TYR A 70 -2.00 5.55 3.02
N LYS A 71 -1.53 4.49 2.35
CA LYS A 71 -0.36 4.47 1.46
C LYS A 71 -0.77 4.18 0.01
N LYS A 72 0.14 4.38 -0.94
CA LYS A 72 -0.10 4.03 -2.34
C LYS A 72 -0.07 2.52 -2.58
N LEU A 73 0.87 1.82 -1.95
CA LEU A 73 1.05 0.37 -2.09
C LEU A 73 0.48 -0.36 -0.87
N PRO A 74 -0.02 -1.60 -1.04
CA PRO A 74 -0.46 -2.43 0.08
C PRO A 74 0.73 -2.74 1.01
N VAL A 75 0.45 -2.87 2.31
CA VAL A 75 1.46 -3.12 3.35
C VAL A 75 2.35 -4.32 3.04
N THR A 76 1.81 -5.36 2.41
CA THR A 76 2.54 -6.58 2.00
C THR A 76 3.74 -6.27 1.10
N LEU A 77 3.61 -5.31 0.18
CA LEU A 77 4.71 -4.88 -0.69
C LEU A 77 5.64 -3.91 0.03
N VAL A 78 5.09 -2.97 0.80
CA VAL A 78 5.89 -1.95 1.51
C VAL A 78 6.84 -2.62 2.50
N TYR A 79 6.35 -3.59 3.26
CA TYR A 79 7.12 -4.28 4.30
C TYR A 79 8.17 -5.22 3.69
N SER A 80 7.82 -5.95 2.64
CA SER A 80 8.78 -6.78 1.89
C SER A 80 9.91 -5.94 1.28
N ALA A 81 9.58 -4.77 0.71
CA ALA A 81 10.58 -3.86 0.13
C ALA A 81 11.49 -3.22 1.20
N ARG A 82 10.94 -2.88 2.36
CA ARG A 82 11.72 -2.37 3.49
C ARG A 82 12.69 -3.42 4.01
N PHE A 83 12.21 -4.65 4.20
CA PHE A 83 13.04 -5.79 4.59
C PHE A 83 14.19 -6.01 3.59
N ALA A 84 13.88 -6.08 2.30
CA ALA A 84 14.88 -6.25 1.25
C ALA A 84 15.95 -5.14 1.28
N SER A 85 15.54 -3.88 1.47
CA SER A 85 16.46 -2.74 1.59
C SER A 85 17.39 -2.85 2.81
N ILE A 86 16.86 -3.28 3.95
CA ILE A 86 17.67 -3.46 5.17
C ILE A 86 18.73 -4.54 4.94
N ILE A 87 18.34 -5.70 4.40
CA ILE A 87 19.29 -6.78 4.12
C ILE A 87 20.36 -6.34 3.12
N GLN A 88 19.95 -5.65 2.04
CA GLN A 88 20.89 -5.14 1.02
C GLN A 88 21.95 -4.19 1.61
N GLN A 89 21.58 -3.37 2.60
CA GLN A 89 22.48 -2.40 3.24
C GLN A 89 23.37 -3.02 4.34
N ASN A 90 23.11 -4.27 4.75
CA ASN A 90 23.82 -4.92 5.84
C ASN A 90 24.51 -6.21 5.35
N PRO A 91 25.57 -6.12 4.52
CA PRO A 91 26.23 -7.29 3.95
C PRO A 91 26.96 -8.16 5.00
N SER A 92 27.25 -7.61 6.17
CA SER A 92 27.85 -8.32 7.30
C SER A 92 26.83 -8.98 8.22
N ILE A 93 25.54 -8.99 7.86
CA ILE A 93 24.51 -9.67 8.65
C ILE A 93 24.85 -11.15 8.76
N VAL A 94 24.92 -11.64 10.00
CA VAL A 94 25.22 -13.05 10.27
C VAL A 94 24.06 -13.90 9.78
N ASP A 95 24.36 -15.01 9.09
CA ASP A 95 23.37 -16.00 8.69
C ASP A 95 22.83 -16.76 9.91
N ARG A 96 21.69 -16.31 10.42
CA ARG A 96 20.96 -16.92 11.54
C ARG A 96 19.47 -16.68 11.37
N VAL A 97 18.67 -17.45 12.10
CA VAL A 97 17.23 -17.18 12.19
C VAL A 97 17.01 -15.91 13.01
N TYR A 98 16.29 -14.96 12.43
CA TYR A 98 15.89 -13.73 13.10
C TYR A 98 14.38 -13.67 13.26
N ASP A 99 13.94 -13.03 14.33
CA ASP A 99 12.56 -12.58 14.43
C ASP A 99 12.32 -11.43 13.44
N PHE A 100 11.22 -11.51 12.67
CA PHE A 100 10.87 -10.49 11.68
C PHE A 100 10.66 -9.10 12.30
N ARG A 101 10.30 -9.02 13.59
CA ARG A 101 10.11 -7.76 14.33
C ARG A 101 11.40 -6.94 14.41
N ASN A 102 12.57 -7.54 14.21
CA ASN A 102 13.84 -6.80 14.21
C ASN A 102 14.03 -5.92 12.95
N PHE A 103 13.16 -6.03 11.95
CA PHE A 103 13.33 -5.36 10.65
C PHE A 103 12.18 -4.42 10.26
N MET A 104 11.20 -4.24 11.15
CA MET A 104 9.92 -3.57 10.86
C MET A 104 9.71 -2.36 11.76
#